data_AF-T0TP26-F1
#
_entry.id   AF-T0TP26-F1
#
_cell.length_a   1.000
_cell.length_b   1.000
_cell.length_c   1.000
_cell.angle_alpha   90.00
_cell.angle_beta   90.00
_cell.angle_gamma   90.00
#
_symmetry.space_group_name_H-M   'P 1'
#
loop_
_entity.id
_entity.type
_entity.pdbx_description
1 polymer ?
#
loop_
_entity_poly.entity_id
_entity_poly.type
_entity_poly.pdbx_seq_one_letter_code
_entity_poly.pdbx_strand_id
1 'polypeptide(L)'
;MDGFRFDMMGDHDAESIEQAYHTARALNPNLIMLGEGWVTYTGDENSPVQPADQSWMKDTDTVAVFSDDIRNTLKSGYPNEGTPAFITGGKRDINKVFDNIKAQPTNFEADSPGDVIQYIAAHDNLTLFDIIAQSIKKDPSKPENNAEIHRRLRLGNLMVLTAQGTPFIHSGQEYGRTKQFRDPAYRYPVSEDKVPNKSHLLVDEKGNPFDYPYFIHDSYDSSDAVNHFDWTKATDTKLFPENTKTRAFTKGLIALRKSTDAFNFKSKADVDTRVTLLTVPGQNNVAQEDLVLGYQTVASNGDRYLVYVNADSKARQFDLSKITNGLSYLVLADGSQVNLSGISELSGVTINNHILTLDPLTATIIRLTNAQTPTAAVDQPSERNGSFADRDTELTKTTVKTSSQEYLVGDAELVNHGNGQAKTEASRQTDKQLPSTGEKTNRGLFLAGLLSILSLGFLRKRRMK
;
A
#
# COMPACT_ATOMS: atom_id res chain seq x y z
N MET A 1 -1.21 -2.47 -21.62
CA MET A 1 -0.54 -2.77 -20.32
C MET A 1 0.56 -1.76 -20.15
N ASP A 2 0.69 -1.17 -18.97
CA ASP A 2 1.65 -0.10 -18.67
C ASP A 2 2.89 -0.61 -17.91
N GLY A 3 2.92 -1.91 -17.59
CA GLY A 3 4.04 -2.53 -16.90
C GLY A 3 3.81 -4.01 -16.60
N PHE A 4 4.83 -4.62 -16.01
CA PHE A 4 4.85 -6.02 -15.60
C PHE A 4 5.50 -6.17 -14.22
N ARG A 5 5.03 -7.15 -13.45
CA ARG A 5 5.70 -7.64 -12.22
C ARG A 5 6.12 -9.08 -12.47
N PHE A 6 7.41 -9.38 -12.36
CA PHE A 6 7.94 -10.73 -12.46
C PHE A 6 7.83 -11.45 -11.11
N ASP A 7 7.13 -12.58 -11.12
CA ASP A 7 7.14 -13.55 -10.02
C ASP A 7 8.49 -14.25 -9.97
N MET A 8 9.05 -14.44 -8.77
CA MET A 8 10.34 -15.11 -8.58
C MET A 8 11.41 -14.65 -9.59
N MET A 9 11.57 -13.33 -9.77
CA MET A 9 12.42 -12.75 -10.81
C MET A 9 13.87 -13.25 -10.73
N GLY A 10 14.37 -13.48 -9.52
CA GLY A 10 15.70 -14.02 -9.27
C GLY A 10 15.93 -15.46 -9.78
N ASP A 11 14.90 -16.18 -10.22
CA ASP A 11 15.06 -17.49 -10.88
C ASP A 11 15.52 -17.35 -12.35
N HIS A 12 15.40 -16.15 -12.93
CA HIS A 12 15.81 -15.85 -14.31
C HIS A 12 17.21 -15.26 -14.37
N ASP A 13 17.90 -15.45 -15.49
CA ASP A 13 19.10 -14.68 -15.82
C ASP A 13 18.75 -13.21 -16.12
N ALA A 14 19.65 -12.30 -15.73
CA ALA A 14 19.50 -10.85 -15.94
C ALA A 14 19.36 -10.47 -17.42
N GLU A 15 20.10 -11.15 -18.31
CA GLU A 15 20.08 -10.89 -19.76
C GLU A 15 18.66 -11.04 -20.34
N SER A 16 17.96 -12.13 -20.00
CA SER A 16 16.59 -12.37 -20.45
C SER A 16 15.62 -11.29 -19.98
N ILE A 17 15.73 -10.86 -18.71
CA ILE A 17 14.86 -9.84 -18.13
C ILE A 17 15.15 -8.46 -18.76
N GLU A 18 16.42 -8.12 -18.98
CA GLU A 18 16.81 -6.85 -19.60
C GLU A 18 16.37 -6.78 -21.07
N GLN A 19 16.50 -7.88 -21.82
CA GLN A 19 15.99 -7.97 -23.19
C GLN A 19 14.46 -7.80 -23.24
N ALA A 20 13.74 -8.41 -22.30
CA ALA A 20 12.28 -8.26 -22.18
C ALA A 20 11.90 -6.79 -21.90
N TYR A 21 12.62 -6.12 -21.00
CA TYR A 21 12.42 -4.69 -20.71
C TYR A 21 12.61 -3.83 -21.96
N HIS A 22 13.74 -3.94 -22.66
CA HIS A 22 14.01 -3.11 -23.84
C HIS A 22 13.00 -3.35 -24.97
N THR A 23 12.62 -4.60 -25.18
CA THR A 23 11.60 -4.96 -26.18
C THR A 23 10.25 -4.33 -25.83
N ALA A 24 9.83 -4.39 -24.58
CA ALA A 24 8.58 -3.81 -24.12
C ALA A 24 8.60 -2.27 -24.17
N ARG A 25 9.73 -1.64 -23.81
CA ARG A 25 9.93 -0.18 -23.86
C ARG A 25 9.95 0.38 -25.28
N ALA A 26 10.43 -0.39 -26.25
CA ALA A 26 10.36 0.00 -27.66
C ALA A 26 8.91 0.11 -28.16
N LEU A 27 7.97 -0.64 -27.57
CA LEU A 27 6.55 -0.56 -27.87
C LEU A 27 5.82 0.49 -27.02
N ASN A 28 6.18 0.62 -25.74
CA ASN A 28 5.64 1.62 -24.82
C ASN A 28 6.77 2.35 -24.07
N PRO A 29 7.14 3.58 -24.51
CA PRO A 29 8.20 4.37 -23.88
C PRO A 29 7.92 4.87 -22.46
N ASN A 30 6.77 4.55 -21.89
CA ASN A 30 6.43 4.84 -20.49
C ASN A 30 6.27 3.58 -19.62
N LEU A 31 6.51 2.39 -20.19
CA LEU A 31 6.40 1.12 -19.49
C LEU A 31 7.39 1.02 -18.32
N ILE A 32 6.95 0.42 -17.21
CA ILE A 32 7.79 0.10 -16.05
C ILE A 32 7.78 -1.40 -15.77
N MET A 33 8.83 -1.92 -15.16
CA MET A 33 8.89 -3.30 -14.69
C MET A 33 9.40 -3.35 -13.26
N LEU A 34 8.93 -4.36 -12.52
CA LEU A 34 9.44 -4.70 -11.20
C LEU A 34 9.43 -6.22 -11.01
N GLY A 35 10.07 -6.73 -9.96
CA GLY A 35 10.01 -8.15 -9.67
C GLY A 35 10.47 -8.54 -8.27
N GLU A 36 10.29 -9.82 -7.96
CA GLU A 36 10.82 -10.45 -6.77
C GLU A 36 12.28 -10.82 -6.96
N GLY A 37 13.18 -9.88 -6.65
CA GLY A 37 14.62 -10.08 -6.73
C GLY A 37 15.20 -10.93 -5.59
N TRP A 38 14.49 -11.96 -5.11
CA TRP A 38 15.02 -12.86 -4.10
C TRP A 38 16.20 -13.65 -4.68
N VAL A 39 17.20 -13.98 -3.86
CA VAL A 39 18.37 -14.77 -4.30
C VAL A 39 17.98 -16.25 -4.36
N THR A 40 17.38 -16.68 -5.47
CA THR A 40 16.77 -18.01 -5.63
C THR A 40 17.24 -18.78 -6.86
N TYR A 41 18.13 -18.18 -7.66
CA TYR A 41 18.63 -18.76 -8.90
C TYR A 41 19.15 -20.19 -8.73
N THR A 42 18.60 -21.11 -9.51
CA THR A 42 19.07 -22.51 -9.59
C THR A 42 19.82 -22.76 -10.89
N GLY A 43 19.26 -22.30 -12.02
CA GLY A 43 19.88 -22.44 -13.35
C GLY A 43 20.10 -23.88 -13.81
N ASP A 44 20.86 -24.02 -14.89
CA ASP A 44 21.38 -25.30 -15.35
C ASP A 44 22.61 -25.70 -14.50
N GLU A 45 22.73 -27.00 -14.22
CA GLU A 45 23.82 -27.55 -13.40
C GLU A 45 25.21 -27.17 -13.97
N ASN A 46 26.09 -26.63 -13.13
CA ASN A 46 27.44 -26.17 -13.48
C ASN A 46 27.51 -25.04 -14.54
N SER A 47 26.45 -24.27 -14.72
CA SER A 47 26.41 -23.12 -15.65
C SER A 47 25.97 -21.84 -14.95
N PRO A 48 26.80 -21.23 -14.08
CA PRO A 48 26.43 -20.01 -13.38
C PRO A 48 26.32 -18.83 -14.35
N VAL A 49 25.31 -17.98 -14.12
CA VAL A 49 25.08 -16.71 -14.81
C VAL A 49 24.68 -15.65 -13.77
N GLN A 50 24.67 -14.37 -14.16
CA GLN A 50 24.10 -13.32 -13.31
C GLN A 50 22.57 -13.47 -13.28
N PRO A 51 21.95 -13.74 -12.11
CA PRO A 51 20.50 -13.72 -11.99
C PRO A 51 19.93 -12.30 -11.95
N ALA A 52 18.65 -12.17 -12.32
CA ALA A 52 17.86 -10.96 -12.19
C ALA A 52 17.33 -10.77 -10.75
N ASP A 53 18.23 -10.82 -9.77
CA ASP A 53 17.90 -10.68 -8.35
C ASP A 53 18.34 -9.31 -7.79
N GLN A 54 18.23 -9.12 -6.47
CA GLN A 54 18.64 -7.89 -5.78
C GLN A 54 20.11 -7.52 -6.01
N SER A 55 21.00 -8.48 -6.30
CA SER A 55 22.41 -8.22 -6.58
C SER A 55 22.67 -7.54 -7.93
N TRP A 56 21.70 -7.63 -8.85
CA TRP A 56 21.77 -7.03 -10.20
C TRP A 56 21.49 -5.53 -10.22
N MET A 57 20.84 -4.97 -9.18
CA MET A 57 20.37 -3.57 -9.18
C MET A 57 21.48 -2.54 -9.39
N LYS A 58 22.67 -2.77 -8.84
CA LYS A 58 23.86 -1.91 -9.08
C LYS A 58 24.38 -1.89 -10.53
N ASP A 59 23.89 -2.81 -11.37
CA ASP A 59 24.34 -3.00 -12.76
C ASP A 59 23.25 -2.62 -13.78
N THR A 60 22.06 -2.16 -13.33
CA THR A 60 20.95 -1.78 -14.23
C THR A 60 20.06 -0.68 -13.62
N ASP A 61 19.45 0.14 -14.49
CA ASP A 61 18.44 1.15 -14.14
C ASP A 61 17.07 0.81 -14.78
N THR A 62 16.81 -0.47 -15.05
CA THR A 62 15.67 -0.93 -15.87
C THR A 62 14.48 -1.46 -15.07
N VAL A 63 14.69 -2.53 -14.31
CA VAL A 63 13.65 -3.29 -13.57
C VAL A 63 13.91 -3.19 -12.08
N ALA A 64 12.92 -2.73 -11.32
CA ALA A 64 13.05 -2.55 -9.87
C ALA A 64 12.77 -3.84 -9.09
N VAL A 65 13.23 -3.93 -7.84
CA VAL A 65 13.00 -5.08 -6.94
C VAL A 65 12.27 -4.69 -5.66
N PHE A 66 11.49 -5.62 -5.10
CA PHE A 66 10.92 -5.47 -3.76
C PHE A 66 12.02 -5.35 -2.69
N SER A 67 11.91 -4.33 -1.85
CA SER A 67 12.76 -4.17 -0.67
C SER A 67 12.15 -4.91 0.53
N ASP A 68 12.68 -6.08 0.83
CA ASP A 68 12.41 -6.80 2.08
C ASP A 68 13.03 -6.11 3.30
N ASP A 69 14.10 -5.34 3.13
CA ASP A 69 14.76 -4.68 4.26
C ASP A 69 13.87 -3.62 4.92
N ILE A 70 13.18 -2.79 4.14
CA ILE A 70 12.21 -1.83 4.69
C ILE A 70 11.01 -2.57 5.31
N ARG A 71 10.51 -3.63 4.66
CA ARG A 71 9.41 -4.46 5.16
C ARG A 71 9.76 -5.04 6.54
N ASN A 72 10.92 -5.68 6.64
CA ASN A 72 11.40 -6.36 7.84
C ASN A 72 11.68 -5.35 8.96
N THR A 73 12.32 -4.23 8.62
CA THR A 73 12.65 -3.15 9.57
C THR A 73 11.38 -2.53 10.15
N LEU A 74 10.36 -2.29 9.33
CA LEU A 74 9.16 -1.61 9.79
C LEU A 74 8.19 -2.52 10.54
N LYS A 75 7.89 -3.73 10.03
CA LYS A 75 6.81 -4.55 10.58
C LYS A 75 7.08 -6.06 10.68
N SER A 76 8.31 -6.52 10.42
CA SER A 76 8.73 -7.94 10.24
C SER A 76 8.45 -8.57 8.86
N GLY A 77 9.01 -9.76 8.65
CA GLY A 77 8.85 -10.58 7.45
C GLY A 77 9.76 -11.79 7.56
N TYR A 78 9.78 -12.63 6.52
CA TYR A 78 10.58 -13.83 6.50
C TYR A 78 12.05 -13.56 6.89
N PRO A 79 12.67 -14.41 7.75
CA PRO A 79 12.14 -15.63 8.38
C PRO A 79 11.50 -15.43 9.78
N ASN A 80 11.19 -14.20 10.18
CA ASN A 80 10.86 -13.82 11.56
C ASN A 80 9.51 -13.10 11.68
N GLU A 81 8.50 -13.50 10.90
CA GLU A 81 7.16 -12.92 10.92
C GLU A 81 6.57 -12.84 12.34
N GLY A 82 6.01 -11.67 12.68
CA GLY A 82 5.40 -11.42 13.98
C GLY A 82 6.40 -10.96 15.05
N THR A 83 7.70 -10.90 14.74
CA THR A 83 8.67 -10.28 15.66
C THR A 83 8.44 -8.77 15.73
N PRO A 84 8.40 -8.16 16.92
CA PRO A 84 8.32 -6.70 17.05
C PRO A 84 9.37 -5.98 16.20
N ALA A 85 8.94 -4.94 15.51
CA ALA A 85 9.73 -4.11 14.59
C ALA A 85 9.32 -2.64 14.77
N PHE A 86 9.83 -1.73 13.92
CA PHE A 86 9.77 -0.29 14.20
C PHE A 86 8.35 0.23 14.49
N ILE A 87 7.34 -0.14 13.70
CA ILE A 87 5.95 0.31 13.94
C ILE A 87 5.18 -0.59 14.93
N THR A 88 5.78 -1.70 15.38
CA THR A 88 5.17 -2.70 16.25
C THR A 88 5.90 -2.84 17.60
N GLY A 89 6.65 -1.81 18.00
CA GLY A 89 7.27 -1.71 19.34
C GLY A 89 8.65 -2.35 19.48
N GLY A 90 9.20 -2.92 18.41
CA GLY A 90 10.60 -3.38 18.37
C GLY A 90 11.51 -2.26 17.90
N LYS A 91 12.35 -1.74 18.79
CA LYS A 91 13.35 -0.71 18.46
C LYS A 91 14.24 -1.18 17.31
N ARG A 92 14.62 -0.26 16.42
CA ARG A 92 15.51 -0.52 15.29
C ARG A 92 16.59 0.53 15.22
N ASP A 93 17.73 0.17 14.66
CA ASP A 93 18.78 1.12 14.34
C ASP A 93 18.21 2.26 13.47
N ILE A 94 18.31 3.50 13.97
CA ILE A 94 17.70 4.66 13.33
C ILE A 94 18.38 5.02 12.01
N ASN A 95 19.69 4.76 11.86
CA ASN A 95 20.36 4.94 10.57
C ASN A 95 19.84 3.93 9.56
N LYS A 96 19.66 2.66 9.97
CA LYS A 96 19.06 1.64 9.08
C LYS A 96 17.64 1.98 8.67
N VAL A 97 16.82 2.48 9.58
CA VAL A 97 15.46 2.97 9.24
C VAL A 97 15.56 4.11 8.23
N PHE A 98 16.45 5.08 8.46
CA PHE A 98 16.63 6.23 7.59
C PHE A 98 17.19 5.87 6.20
N ASP A 99 18.15 4.95 6.12
CA ASP A 99 18.71 4.47 4.85
C ASP A 99 17.62 3.79 3.99
N ASN A 100 16.75 3.00 4.61
CA ASN A 100 15.57 2.46 3.93
C ASN A 100 14.61 3.56 3.42
N ILE A 101 14.37 4.62 4.19
CA ILE A 101 13.58 5.79 3.75
C ILE A 101 14.22 6.50 2.55
N LYS A 102 15.56 6.52 2.46
CA LYS A 102 16.31 7.04 1.31
C LYS A 102 16.31 6.11 0.08
N ALA A 103 15.62 4.97 0.11
CA ALA A 103 15.75 3.91 -0.90
C ALA A 103 17.20 3.39 -1.03
N GLN A 104 17.86 3.23 0.12
CA GLN A 104 19.21 2.67 0.24
C GLN A 104 19.14 1.49 1.23
N PRO A 105 18.50 0.37 0.84
CA PRO A 105 18.38 -0.80 1.71
C PRO A 105 19.76 -1.35 2.08
N THR A 106 19.84 -2.02 3.23
CA THR A 106 21.14 -2.45 3.79
C THR A 106 21.57 -3.85 3.36
N ASN A 107 20.73 -4.57 2.61
CA ASN A 107 20.96 -5.94 2.17
C ASN A 107 21.30 -6.08 0.67
N PHE A 108 21.17 -5.01 -0.12
CA PHE A 108 21.67 -4.95 -1.49
C PHE A 108 22.06 -3.52 -1.85
N GLU A 109 22.90 -3.36 -2.87
CA GLU A 109 23.31 -2.05 -3.36
C GLU A 109 22.31 -1.54 -4.39
N ALA A 110 21.64 -0.44 -4.07
CA ALA A 110 20.82 0.35 -4.99
C ALA A 110 21.54 1.68 -5.27
N ASP A 111 22.06 1.85 -6.48
CA ASP A 111 22.72 3.08 -6.92
C ASP A 111 21.70 4.08 -7.50
N SER A 112 20.47 3.64 -7.75
CA SER A 112 19.33 4.46 -8.11
C SER A 112 18.15 4.27 -7.15
N PRO A 113 17.45 5.33 -6.72
CA PRO A 113 16.22 5.16 -5.95
C PRO A 113 15.13 4.45 -6.78
N GLY A 114 15.25 4.45 -8.12
CA GLY A 114 14.32 3.77 -9.03
C GLY A 114 14.29 2.25 -8.85
N ASP A 115 15.39 1.66 -8.39
CA ASP A 115 15.57 0.21 -8.22
C ASP A 115 14.72 -0.35 -7.09
N VAL A 116 14.24 0.50 -6.18
CA VAL A 116 13.68 0.09 -4.91
C VAL A 116 12.16 0.23 -4.90
N ILE A 117 11.47 -0.91 -4.91
CA ILE A 117 10.04 -0.98 -4.61
C ILE A 117 9.85 -1.02 -3.09
N GLN A 118 9.39 0.10 -2.53
CA GLN A 118 9.15 0.29 -1.11
C GLN A 118 7.80 -0.30 -0.71
N TYR A 119 7.79 -1.31 0.17
CA TYR A 119 6.56 -1.96 0.57
C TYR A 119 6.59 -2.49 2.01
N ILE A 120 5.40 -2.66 2.59
CA ILE A 120 5.21 -3.29 3.91
C ILE A 120 4.08 -4.32 3.91
N ALA A 121 3.41 -4.55 2.78
CA ALA A 121 2.49 -5.66 2.60
C ALA A 121 2.32 -5.96 1.11
N ALA A 122 2.08 -7.23 0.80
CA ALA A 122 1.74 -7.75 -0.52
C ALA A 122 0.59 -8.75 -0.39
N HIS A 123 0.31 -9.49 -1.46
CA HIS A 123 -0.68 -10.56 -1.43
C HIS A 123 -0.20 -11.75 -0.59
N ASP A 124 1.10 -12.05 -0.61
CA ASP A 124 1.74 -13.03 0.27
C ASP A 124 1.84 -12.54 1.70
N ASN A 125 1.97 -13.50 2.62
CA ASN A 125 2.08 -13.29 4.05
C ASN A 125 0.79 -12.72 4.66
N LEU A 126 0.84 -12.44 5.97
CA LEU A 126 -0.22 -11.71 6.66
C LEU A 126 -0.37 -10.30 6.10
N THR A 127 -1.61 -9.79 6.10
CA THR A 127 -1.87 -8.39 5.75
C THR A 127 -1.18 -7.44 6.74
N LEU A 128 -1.06 -6.15 6.39
CA LEU A 128 -0.50 -5.16 7.31
C LEU A 128 -1.28 -5.06 8.63
N PHE A 129 -2.61 -5.16 8.59
CA PHE A 129 -3.42 -5.16 9.81
C PHE A 129 -3.13 -6.39 10.68
N ASP A 130 -3.13 -7.57 10.07
CA ASP A 130 -2.97 -8.84 10.78
C ASP A 130 -1.57 -9.00 11.37
N ILE A 131 -0.53 -8.62 10.62
CA ILE A 131 0.87 -8.71 11.12
C ILE A 131 1.13 -7.71 12.24
N ILE A 132 0.50 -6.53 12.23
CA ILE A 132 0.58 -5.59 13.35
C ILE A 132 -0.09 -6.19 14.58
N ALA A 133 -1.30 -6.74 14.44
CA ALA A 133 -2.03 -7.38 15.53
C ALA A 133 -1.24 -8.55 16.15
N GLN A 134 -0.63 -9.41 15.31
CA GLN A 134 0.25 -10.48 15.74
C GLN A 134 1.47 -9.94 16.50
N SER A 135 2.17 -8.95 15.92
CA SER A 135 3.44 -8.46 16.46
C SER A 135 3.30 -7.77 17.81
N ILE A 136 2.22 -7.00 17.97
CA ILE A 136 1.94 -6.30 19.24
C ILE A 136 1.13 -7.14 20.22
N LYS A 137 0.72 -8.36 19.81
CA LYS A 137 -0.06 -9.31 20.62
C LYS A 137 -1.33 -8.68 21.21
N LYS A 138 -2.10 -7.97 20.38
CA LYS A 138 -3.37 -7.33 20.78
C LYS A 138 -4.53 -7.77 19.90
N ASP A 139 -5.55 -8.35 20.53
CA ASP A 139 -6.75 -8.85 19.85
C ASP A 139 -7.57 -7.68 19.27
N PRO A 140 -7.75 -7.61 17.93
CA PRO A 140 -8.53 -6.56 17.27
C PRO A 140 -10.03 -6.60 17.59
N SER A 141 -10.54 -7.65 18.24
CA SER A 141 -11.93 -7.69 18.73
C SER A 141 -12.21 -6.63 19.80
N LYS A 142 -11.16 -6.10 20.45
CA LYS A 142 -11.26 -5.00 21.42
C LYS A 142 -11.13 -3.65 20.71
N PRO A 143 -12.10 -2.72 20.86
CA PRO A 143 -12.08 -1.44 20.15
C PRO A 143 -10.79 -0.62 20.32
N GLU A 144 -10.22 -0.61 21.52
CA GLU A 144 -8.98 0.08 21.85
C GLU A 144 -7.76 -0.51 21.13
N ASN A 145 -7.71 -1.84 21.01
CA ASN A 145 -6.65 -2.54 20.27
C ASN A 145 -6.80 -2.30 18.77
N ASN A 146 -8.02 -2.37 18.24
CA ASN A 146 -8.30 -2.06 16.85
C ASN A 146 -7.84 -0.62 16.50
N ALA A 147 -8.18 0.36 17.36
CA ALA A 147 -7.74 1.73 17.18
C ALA A 147 -6.20 1.86 17.23
N GLU A 148 -5.51 1.13 18.10
CA GLU A 148 -4.04 1.10 18.14
C GLU A 148 -3.43 0.50 16.87
N ILE A 149 -3.96 -0.63 16.40
CA ILE A 149 -3.53 -1.27 15.15
C ILE A 149 -3.66 -0.29 13.98
N HIS A 150 -4.78 0.43 13.89
CA HIS A 150 -5.01 1.46 12.86
C HIS A 150 -4.08 2.68 12.98
N ARG A 151 -3.65 3.07 14.19
CA ARG A 151 -2.62 4.11 14.35
C ARG A 151 -1.29 3.62 13.78
N ARG A 152 -0.82 2.43 14.18
CA ARG A 152 0.42 1.82 13.68
C ARG A 152 0.39 1.60 12.16
N LEU A 153 -0.76 1.19 11.62
CA LEU A 153 -0.98 1.04 10.19
C LEU A 153 -0.78 2.37 9.45
N ARG A 154 -1.34 3.46 9.96
CA ARG A 154 -1.15 4.81 9.40
C ARG A 154 0.30 5.28 9.49
N LEU A 155 1.03 4.95 10.56
CA LEU A 155 2.48 5.22 10.64
C LEU A 155 3.23 4.49 9.52
N GLY A 156 2.98 3.19 9.33
CA GLY A 156 3.60 2.40 8.27
C GLY A 156 3.30 2.95 6.87
N ASN A 157 2.03 3.26 6.59
CA ASN A 157 1.64 3.84 5.31
C ASN A 157 2.29 5.21 5.07
N LEU A 158 2.40 6.06 6.11
CA LEU A 158 3.09 7.34 6.01
C LEU A 158 4.57 7.16 5.69
N MET A 159 5.26 6.25 6.37
CA MET A 159 6.67 5.98 6.14
C MET A 159 6.92 5.52 4.70
N VAL A 160 6.12 4.59 4.17
CA VAL A 160 6.24 4.12 2.78
C VAL A 160 5.91 5.21 1.76
N LEU A 161 4.83 5.97 1.98
CA LEU A 161 4.40 7.01 1.03
C LEU A 161 5.28 8.27 1.04
N THR A 162 6.14 8.43 2.04
CA THR A 162 7.12 9.52 2.13
C THR A 162 8.57 9.05 1.89
N ALA A 163 8.82 7.74 1.79
CA ALA A 163 10.12 7.21 1.38
C ALA A 163 10.45 7.56 -0.09
N GLN A 164 11.73 7.66 -0.40
CA GLN A 164 12.23 7.71 -1.78
C GLN A 164 11.99 6.36 -2.49
N GLY A 165 12.16 6.35 -3.81
CA GLY A 165 11.87 5.19 -4.66
C GLY A 165 10.39 5.03 -5.00
N THR A 166 9.97 3.80 -5.31
CA THR A 166 8.62 3.52 -5.83
C THR A 166 7.76 2.85 -4.75
N PRO A 167 6.75 3.53 -4.16
CA PRO A 167 5.90 2.91 -3.15
C PRO A 167 4.94 1.90 -3.77
N PHE A 168 4.79 0.76 -3.11
CA PHE A 168 3.82 -0.28 -3.43
C PHE A 168 2.79 -0.41 -2.29
N ILE A 169 1.52 -0.54 -2.66
CA ILE A 169 0.41 -0.70 -1.72
C ILE A 169 -0.36 -1.97 -2.09
N HIS A 170 -0.45 -2.91 -1.15
CA HIS A 170 -1.32 -4.06 -1.31
C HIS A 170 -2.80 -3.63 -1.24
N SER A 171 -3.64 -4.18 -2.11
CA SER A 171 -5.08 -3.91 -2.10
C SER A 171 -5.69 -4.22 -0.72
N GLY A 172 -6.23 -3.17 -0.08
CA GLY A 172 -6.83 -3.20 1.23
C GLY A 172 -5.89 -2.82 2.38
N GLN A 173 -4.60 -2.62 2.12
CA GLN A 173 -3.68 -2.02 3.10
C GLN A 173 -4.15 -0.64 3.55
N GLU A 174 -4.78 0.13 2.65
CA GLU A 174 -5.28 1.48 2.91
C GLU A 174 -6.40 1.53 3.94
N TYR A 175 -7.21 0.47 4.09
CA TYR A 175 -8.32 0.45 5.06
C TYR A 175 -8.11 -0.53 6.20
N GLY A 176 -7.02 -1.30 6.22
CA GLY A 176 -6.79 -2.35 7.22
C GLY A 176 -7.53 -3.66 6.90
N ARG A 177 -7.33 -4.19 5.69
CA ARG A 177 -7.80 -5.52 5.29
C ARG A 177 -7.26 -6.60 6.21
N THR A 178 -8.09 -7.60 6.51
CA THR A 178 -7.74 -8.78 7.32
C THR A 178 -8.04 -10.07 6.55
N LYS A 179 -7.26 -11.12 6.80
CA LYS A 179 -7.48 -12.51 6.36
C LYS A 179 -7.80 -13.42 7.55
N GLN A 180 -8.42 -12.88 8.60
CA GLN A 180 -8.86 -13.65 9.76
C GLN A 180 -9.85 -14.75 9.36
N PHE A 181 -9.64 -15.97 9.84
CA PHE A 181 -10.50 -17.10 9.55
C PHE A 181 -11.72 -17.11 10.47
N ARG A 182 -12.79 -16.43 10.05
CA ARG A 182 -13.99 -16.18 10.86
C ARG A 182 -15.09 -17.23 10.67
N ASP A 183 -14.70 -18.48 10.50
CA ASP A 183 -15.64 -19.61 10.52
C ASP A 183 -16.18 -19.81 11.95
N PRO A 184 -17.51 -19.92 12.17
CA PRO A 184 -18.08 -20.09 13.50
C PRO A 184 -17.51 -21.26 14.33
N ALA A 185 -17.08 -22.35 13.69
CA ALA A 185 -16.47 -23.50 14.37
C ALA A 185 -15.03 -23.23 14.87
N TYR A 186 -14.44 -22.11 14.44
CA TYR A 186 -13.05 -21.72 14.70
C TYR A 186 -12.94 -20.47 15.59
N ARG A 187 -14.02 -20.13 16.29
CA ARG A 187 -13.99 -19.04 17.28
C ARG A 187 -12.92 -19.25 18.35
N TYR A 188 -12.64 -20.50 18.69
CA TYR A 188 -11.61 -20.93 19.64
C TYR A 188 -10.63 -21.90 18.97
N PRO A 189 -9.45 -22.18 19.59
CA PRO A 189 -8.54 -23.18 19.07
C PRO A 189 -9.19 -24.54 18.87
N VAL A 190 -8.85 -25.20 17.76
CA VAL A 190 -9.29 -26.53 17.38
C VAL A 190 -8.17 -27.55 17.54
N SER A 191 -8.48 -28.84 17.39
CA SER A 191 -7.49 -29.90 17.34
C SER A 191 -6.56 -29.76 16.12
N GLU A 192 -5.35 -30.32 16.23
CA GLU A 192 -4.28 -30.17 15.24
C GLU A 192 -4.71 -30.58 13.82
N ASP A 193 -5.49 -31.66 13.69
CA ASP A 193 -6.04 -32.17 12.43
C ASP A 193 -7.03 -31.21 11.75
N LYS A 194 -7.49 -30.19 12.47
CA LYS A 194 -8.46 -29.20 11.99
C LYS A 194 -7.86 -27.81 11.82
N VAL A 195 -6.59 -27.58 12.20
CA VAL A 195 -5.98 -26.25 12.06
C VAL A 195 -6.08 -25.81 10.60
N PRO A 196 -6.61 -24.60 10.29
CA PRO A 196 -6.72 -24.14 8.92
C PRO A 196 -5.35 -24.13 8.25
N ASN A 197 -5.28 -24.63 7.02
CA ASN A 197 -4.03 -24.62 6.25
C ASN A 197 -3.48 -23.18 6.16
N LYS A 198 -2.14 -23.05 6.21
CA LYS A 198 -1.44 -21.75 6.11
C LYS A 198 -1.94 -20.70 7.09
N SER A 199 -2.25 -21.10 8.32
CA SER A 199 -2.69 -20.19 9.38
C SER A 199 -1.66 -20.02 10.48
N HIS A 200 -1.64 -18.83 11.07
CA HIS A 200 -1.03 -18.58 12.36
C HIS A 200 -2.13 -18.48 13.43
N LEU A 201 -1.90 -19.08 14.60
CA LEU A 201 -2.70 -18.87 15.80
C LEU A 201 -2.16 -17.64 16.53
N LEU A 202 -2.91 -16.54 16.55
CA LEU A 202 -2.54 -15.30 17.22
C LEU A 202 -2.98 -15.32 18.69
N VAL A 203 -2.10 -14.82 19.55
CA VAL A 203 -2.28 -14.77 21.01
C VAL A 203 -1.96 -13.39 21.57
N ASP A 204 -2.56 -13.06 22.71
CA ASP A 204 -2.25 -11.86 23.46
C ASP A 204 -0.91 -11.96 24.23
N GLU A 205 -0.53 -10.89 24.93
CA GLU A 205 0.70 -10.86 25.73
C GLU A 205 0.77 -11.95 26.82
N LYS A 206 -0.39 -12.45 27.28
CA LYS A 206 -0.51 -13.52 28.28
C LYS A 206 -0.57 -14.91 27.64
N GLY A 207 -0.54 -15.00 26.31
CA GLY A 207 -0.66 -16.25 25.57
C GLY A 207 -2.09 -16.72 25.36
N ASN A 208 -3.11 -15.90 25.67
CA ASN A 208 -4.50 -16.27 25.39
C ASN A 208 -4.79 -16.10 23.89
N PRO A 209 -5.47 -17.06 23.24
CA PRO A 209 -5.90 -16.92 21.86
C PRO A 209 -6.81 -15.70 21.66
N PHE A 210 -6.69 -15.02 20.52
CA PHE A 210 -7.64 -13.98 20.10
C PHE A 210 -9.05 -14.58 19.86
N ASP A 211 -10.09 -13.75 19.85
CA ASP A 211 -11.40 -14.13 19.30
C ASP A 211 -11.24 -14.45 17.80
N TYR A 212 -11.54 -15.69 17.39
CA TYR A 212 -11.16 -16.25 16.08
C TYR A 212 -9.64 -16.18 15.84
N PRO A 213 -8.84 -17.05 16.50
CA PRO A 213 -7.40 -16.86 16.61
C PRO A 213 -6.61 -17.21 15.35
N TYR A 214 -7.23 -17.85 14.35
CA TYR A 214 -6.54 -18.27 13.13
C TYR A 214 -6.57 -17.16 12.07
N PHE A 215 -5.39 -16.78 11.58
CA PHE A 215 -5.22 -15.79 10.51
C PHE A 215 -4.44 -16.41 9.37
N ILE A 216 -4.96 -16.30 8.15
CA ILE A 216 -4.35 -16.93 6.96
C ILE A 216 -3.19 -16.07 6.47
N HIS A 217 -1.98 -16.63 6.50
CA HIS A 217 -0.76 -15.95 6.05
C HIS A 217 -0.38 -16.30 4.61
N ASP A 218 -0.98 -17.34 4.01
CA ASP A 218 -0.80 -17.67 2.61
C ASP A 218 -2.14 -18.13 2.05
N SER A 219 -2.78 -17.24 1.28
CA SER A 219 -4.20 -17.34 0.93
C SER A 219 -4.45 -17.71 -0.53
N TYR A 220 -3.45 -18.29 -1.21
CA TYR A 220 -3.54 -18.67 -2.63
C TYR A 220 -4.69 -19.64 -2.93
N ASP A 221 -4.98 -20.55 -2.00
CA ASP A 221 -6.06 -21.56 -2.06
C ASP A 221 -7.14 -21.33 -0.99
N SER A 222 -7.35 -20.06 -0.62
CA SER A 222 -8.42 -19.67 0.31
C SER A 222 -9.65 -19.19 -0.45
N SER A 223 -10.83 -19.37 0.15
CA SER A 223 -12.11 -18.96 -0.43
C SER A 223 -12.29 -17.43 -0.43
N ASP A 224 -13.38 -16.98 -1.07
CA ASP A 224 -13.79 -15.57 -1.09
C ASP A 224 -13.98 -14.99 0.31
N ALA A 225 -14.42 -15.80 1.28
CA ALA A 225 -14.60 -15.35 2.67
C ALA A 225 -13.29 -14.87 3.32
N VAL A 226 -12.15 -15.32 2.82
CA VAL A 226 -10.81 -14.87 3.23
C VAL A 226 -10.26 -13.81 2.26
N ASN A 227 -10.48 -14.00 0.96
CA ASN A 227 -9.80 -13.23 -0.08
C ASN A 227 -10.53 -11.96 -0.53
N HIS A 228 -11.82 -11.79 -0.22
CA HIS A 228 -12.57 -10.62 -0.69
C HIS A 228 -11.99 -9.28 -0.21
N PHE A 229 -12.16 -8.26 -1.05
CA PHE A 229 -11.99 -6.87 -0.64
C PHE A 229 -13.28 -6.43 0.08
N ASP A 230 -13.15 -5.99 1.33
CA ASP A 230 -14.29 -5.59 2.15
C ASP A 230 -14.66 -4.12 1.86
N TRP A 231 -15.56 -3.95 0.88
CA TRP A 231 -16.04 -2.64 0.46
C TRP A 231 -16.75 -1.88 1.58
N THR A 232 -17.49 -2.57 2.45
CA THR A 232 -18.19 -1.93 3.56
C THR A 232 -17.18 -1.31 4.53
N LYS A 233 -16.15 -2.04 4.94
CA LYS A 233 -15.05 -1.46 5.76
C LYS A 233 -14.32 -0.32 5.05
N ALA A 234 -14.12 -0.44 3.73
CA ALA A 234 -13.38 0.56 2.97
C ALA A 234 -14.15 1.88 2.76
N THR A 235 -15.49 1.85 2.76
CA THR A 235 -16.29 3.02 2.36
C THR A 235 -17.38 3.48 3.33
N ASP A 236 -17.86 2.63 4.23
CA ASP A 236 -18.93 3.01 5.17
C ASP A 236 -18.36 3.61 6.46
N THR A 237 -18.31 4.94 6.51
CA THR A 237 -17.79 5.67 7.68
C THR A 237 -18.68 5.52 8.91
N LYS A 238 -19.97 5.24 8.77
CA LYS A 238 -20.87 5.09 9.93
C LYS A 238 -20.59 3.77 10.63
N LEU A 239 -20.38 2.70 9.87
CA LEU A 239 -20.12 1.38 10.42
C LEU A 239 -18.64 1.16 10.78
N PHE A 240 -17.72 1.70 9.98
CA PHE A 240 -16.28 1.44 10.11
C PHE A 240 -15.44 2.74 10.09
N PRO A 241 -15.65 3.66 11.05
CA PRO A 241 -15.00 4.96 11.04
C PRO A 241 -13.46 4.88 11.09
N GLU A 242 -12.86 3.92 11.80
CA GLU A 242 -11.40 3.77 11.85
C GLU A 242 -10.81 3.27 10.52
N ASN A 243 -11.49 2.35 9.83
CA ASN A 243 -11.09 1.85 8.52
C ASN A 243 -11.19 2.96 7.47
N THR A 244 -12.31 3.68 7.40
CA THR A 244 -12.47 4.77 6.42
C THR A 244 -11.55 5.96 6.72
N LYS A 245 -11.26 6.24 8.00
CA LYS A 245 -10.23 7.22 8.40
C LYS A 245 -8.84 6.82 7.90
N THR A 246 -8.46 5.56 8.06
CA THR A 246 -7.19 5.02 7.55
C THR A 246 -7.11 5.11 6.02
N ARG A 247 -8.23 4.82 5.34
CA ARG A 247 -8.36 4.92 3.89
C ARG A 247 -8.24 6.36 3.40
N ALA A 248 -8.91 7.30 4.07
CA ALA A 248 -8.81 8.73 3.78
C ALA A 248 -7.40 9.27 4.05
N PHE A 249 -6.76 8.84 5.14
CA PHE A 249 -5.38 9.19 5.47
C PHE A 249 -4.42 8.73 4.36
N THR A 250 -4.53 7.47 3.94
CA THR A 250 -3.71 6.91 2.85
C THR A 250 -3.95 7.64 1.53
N LYS A 251 -5.21 7.97 1.20
CA LYS A 251 -5.55 8.82 0.03
C LYS A 251 -4.83 10.17 0.09
N GLY A 252 -4.87 10.83 1.26
CA GLY A 252 -4.22 12.12 1.45
C GLY A 252 -2.69 12.05 1.35
N LEU A 253 -2.06 10.99 1.86
CA LEU A 253 -0.63 10.74 1.70
C LEU A 253 -0.23 10.57 0.22
N ILE A 254 -1.03 9.86 -0.57
CA ILE A 254 -0.81 9.73 -2.02
C ILE A 254 -0.90 11.10 -2.69
N ALA A 255 -1.91 11.91 -2.32
CA ALA A 255 -2.04 13.28 -2.85
C ALA A 255 -0.84 14.15 -2.47
N LEU A 256 -0.36 14.06 -1.23
CA LEU A 256 0.83 14.76 -0.74
C LEU A 256 2.07 14.37 -1.53
N ARG A 257 2.33 13.06 -1.69
CA ARG A 257 3.47 12.54 -2.47
C ARG A 257 3.45 13.06 -3.91
N LYS A 258 2.27 13.23 -4.50
CA LYS A 258 2.10 13.74 -5.87
C LYS A 258 2.25 15.26 -5.98
N SER A 259 2.06 16.00 -4.89
CA SER A 259 2.11 17.47 -4.90
C SER A 259 3.53 18.05 -4.91
N THR A 260 4.55 17.23 -4.68
CA THR A 260 5.94 17.66 -4.56
C THR A 260 6.89 16.56 -5.00
N ASP A 261 8.07 16.94 -5.48
CA ASP A 261 9.15 16.02 -5.85
C ASP A 261 10.04 15.63 -4.66
N ALA A 262 9.87 16.28 -3.50
CA ALA A 262 10.63 16.03 -2.28
C ALA A 262 10.65 14.55 -1.81
N PHE A 263 9.71 13.73 -2.28
CA PHE A 263 9.60 12.33 -1.91
C PHE A 263 9.89 11.37 -3.08
N ASN A 264 10.33 11.85 -4.25
CA ASN A 264 10.53 11.04 -5.45
C ASN A 264 11.75 11.42 -6.31
N PHE A 265 12.85 11.84 -5.68
CA PHE A 265 14.07 12.20 -6.39
C PHE A 265 14.55 11.10 -7.35
N LYS A 266 15.17 11.52 -8.45
CA LYS A 266 15.51 10.63 -9.57
C LYS A 266 16.91 10.04 -9.49
N SER A 267 17.76 10.52 -8.58
CA SER A 267 19.13 10.06 -8.44
C SER A 267 19.49 9.88 -6.97
N LYS A 268 20.38 8.93 -6.68
CA LYS A 268 20.93 8.75 -5.33
C LYS A 268 21.65 10.00 -4.83
N ALA A 269 22.35 10.72 -5.71
CA ALA A 269 23.02 11.98 -5.38
C ALA A 269 22.04 13.06 -4.90
N ASP A 270 20.89 13.21 -5.55
CA ASP A 270 19.84 14.13 -5.09
C ASP A 270 19.29 13.70 -3.72
N VAL A 271 19.07 12.39 -3.52
CA VAL A 271 18.60 11.87 -2.23
C VAL A 271 19.61 12.20 -1.12
N ASP A 272 20.89 11.90 -1.32
CA ASP A 272 21.95 12.10 -0.32
C ASP A 272 22.16 13.59 0.02
N THR A 273 21.97 14.48 -0.96
CA THR A 273 22.17 15.92 -0.76
C THR A 273 20.94 16.62 -0.18
N ARG A 274 19.72 16.12 -0.44
CA ARG A 274 18.47 16.81 -0.10
C ARG A 274 17.70 16.19 1.06
N VAL A 275 18.00 14.94 1.42
CA VAL A 275 17.34 14.23 2.53
C VAL A 275 18.30 14.12 3.71
N THR A 276 17.91 14.63 4.88
CA THR A 276 18.80 14.72 6.06
C THR A 276 18.13 14.19 7.31
N LEU A 277 18.82 13.32 8.05
CA LEU A 277 18.37 12.82 9.34
C LEU A 277 18.39 13.93 10.39
N LEU A 278 17.29 14.09 11.11
CA LEU A 278 17.13 15.06 12.20
C LEU A 278 17.22 14.38 13.57
N THR A 279 16.69 13.15 13.69
CA THR A 279 16.81 12.32 14.90
C THR A 279 18.13 11.56 14.89
N VAL A 280 19.24 12.29 15.00
CA VAL A 280 20.59 11.71 15.01
C VAL A 280 20.78 10.88 16.29
N PRO A 281 21.15 9.59 16.18
CA PRO A 281 21.46 8.75 17.34
C PRO A 281 22.44 9.39 18.31
N GLY A 282 22.16 9.27 19.61
CA GLY A 282 22.97 9.86 20.68
C GLY A 282 22.72 11.35 20.94
N GLN A 283 21.81 11.98 20.19
CA GLN A 283 21.40 13.37 20.39
C GLN A 283 19.93 13.47 20.79
N ASN A 284 19.56 14.52 21.54
CA ASN A 284 18.18 14.89 21.84
C ASN A 284 17.28 13.73 22.31
N ASN A 285 17.82 12.85 23.17
CA ASN A 285 17.13 11.65 23.69
C ASN A 285 16.68 10.64 22.61
N VAL A 286 17.44 10.52 21.51
CA VAL A 286 17.29 9.47 20.51
C VAL A 286 18.38 8.43 20.73
N ALA A 287 18.00 7.18 21.01
CA ALA A 287 18.94 6.08 21.16
C ALA A 287 19.43 5.55 19.79
N GLN A 288 20.49 4.73 19.78
CA GLN A 288 20.95 4.05 18.55
C GLN A 288 19.84 3.21 17.94
N GLU A 289 19.19 2.40 18.78
CA GLU A 289 17.95 1.73 18.44
C GLU A 289 16.78 2.42 19.15
N ASP A 290 15.80 2.89 18.39
CA ASP A 290 14.64 3.62 18.94
C ASP A 290 13.37 3.33 18.12
N LEU A 291 12.27 3.95 18.53
CA LEU A 291 10.94 3.91 17.87
C LEU A 291 10.56 5.29 17.31
N VAL A 292 11.54 6.17 17.09
CA VAL A 292 11.32 7.50 16.53
C VAL A 292 12.18 7.72 15.31
N LEU A 293 11.64 8.44 14.33
CA LEU A 293 12.38 8.89 13.16
C LEU A 293 11.98 10.33 12.87
N GLY A 294 12.95 11.19 12.61
CA GLY A 294 12.74 12.55 12.12
C GLY A 294 13.71 12.84 10.99
N TYR A 295 13.22 13.30 9.85
CA TYR A 295 14.08 13.70 8.74
C TYR A 295 13.52 14.93 8.01
N GLN A 296 14.40 15.63 7.31
CA GLN A 296 14.06 16.71 6.39
C GLN A 296 14.25 16.23 4.96
N THR A 297 13.40 16.69 4.05
CA THR A 297 13.67 16.69 2.60
C THR A 297 13.48 18.09 2.02
N VAL A 298 14.31 18.46 1.05
CA VAL A 298 14.28 19.78 0.37
C VAL A 298 13.92 19.60 -1.10
N ALA A 299 12.69 19.99 -1.44
CA ALA A 299 12.16 19.92 -2.80
C ALA A 299 12.95 20.78 -3.79
N SER A 300 12.79 20.55 -5.10
CA SER A 300 13.51 21.34 -6.11
C SER A 300 13.11 22.80 -6.15
N ASN A 301 11.90 23.14 -5.68
CA ASN A 301 11.43 24.52 -5.54
C ASN A 301 11.96 25.21 -4.26
N GLY A 302 12.73 24.51 -3.42
CA GLY A 302 13.29 25.02 -2.17
C GLY A 302 12.39 24.85 -0.94
N ASP A 303 11.15 24.37 -1.10
CA ASP A 303 10.29 24.03 0.05
C ASP A 303 10.93 22.91 0.86
N ARG A 304 10.80 23.00 2.19
CA ARG A 304 11.33 21.98 3.10
C ARG A 304 10.17 21.22 3.72
N TYR A 305 10.29 19.90 3.76
CA TYR A 305 9.34 19.04 4.45
C TYR A 305 10.05 18.35 5.59
N LEU A 306 9.50 18.48 6.80
CA LEU A 306 9.92 17.72 7.97
C LEU A 306 8.94 16.56 8.13
N VAL A 307 9.47 15.35 8.29
CA VAL A 307 8.68 14.17 8.59
C VAL A 307 9.15 13.63 9.93
N TYR A 308 8.23 13.55 10.89
CA TYR A 308 8.49 12.96 12.19
C TYR A 308 7.51 11.82 12.47
N VAL A 309 8.03 10.72 13.01
CA VAL A 309 7.29 9.52 13.37
C VAL A 309 7.63 9.17 14.81
N ASN A 310 6.59 9.04 15.63
CA ASN A 310 6.67 8.47 16.98
C ASN A 310 5.89 7.15 17.01
N ALA A 311 6.60 6.03 16.87
CA ALA A 311 6.04 4.68 17.02
C ALA A 311 6.14 4.14 18.46
N ASP A 312 6.60 4.98 19.39
CA ASP A 312 6.69 4.68 20.81
C ASP A 312 5.31 4.69 21.49
N SER A 313 5.22 4.05 22.66
CA SER A 313 4.01 4.04 23.50
C SER A 313 3.93 5.23 24.45
N LYS A 314 4.84 6.19 24.34
CA LYS A 314 4.90 7.43 25.12
C LYS A 314 5.06 8.65 24.19
N ALA A 315 4.72 9.83 24.70
CA ALA A 315 4.96 11.06 23.97
C ALA A 315 6.46 11.30 23.76
N ARG A 316 6.82 11.87 22.61
CA ARG A 316 8.21 12.18 22.24
C ARG A 316 8.32 13.64 21.79
N GLN A 317 9.45 14.26 22.12
CA GLN A 317 9.70 15.67 21.85
C GLN A 317 10.92 15.86 20.95
N PHE A 318 10.84 16.81 20.04
CA PHE A 318 11.88 17.14 19.08
C PHE A 318 12.06 18.66 19.02
N ASP A 319 13.31 19.12 19.12
CA ASP A 319 13.64 20.54 19.02
C ASP A 319 13.74 20.97 17.55
N LEU A 320 12.87 21.89 17.16
CA LEU A 320 12.79 22.47 15.82
C LEU A 320 13.51 23.83 15.70
N SER A 321 14.11 24.35 16.77
CA SER A 321 14.69 25.71 16.82
C SER A 321 15.73 25.95 15.74
N LYS A 322 16.64 24.98 15.54
CA LYS A 322 17.70 25.02 14.53
C LYS A 322 17.20 24.91 13.09
N ILE A 323 15.99 24.38 12.90
CA ILE A 323 15.46 24.01 11.57
C ILE A 323 14.49 25.07 11.07
N THR A 324 13.67 25.61 11.96
CA THR A 324 12.62 26.55 11.62
C THR A 324 13.18 27.94 11.30
N ASN A 325 14.24 28.42 11.97
CA ASN A 325 14.99 29.65 11.65
C ASN A 325 14.17 30.84 11.05
N GLY A 326 13.01 31.17 11.64
CA GLY A 326 12.14 32.25 11.17
C GLY A 326 11.22 31.93 9.98
N LEU A 327 11.22 30.69 9.49
CA LEU A 327 10.31 30.18 8.47
C LEU A 327 8.91 29.96 9.05
N SER A 328 7.88 30.23 8.24
CA SER A 328 6.52 29.82 8.55
C SER A 328 6.39 28.30 8.37
N TYR A 329 5.56 27.67 9.19
CA TYR A 329 5.28 26.24 9.08
C TYR A 329 3.80 25.97 8.84
N LEU A 330 3.54 24.89 8.10
CA LEU A 330 2.21 24.37 7.81
C LEU A 330 2.20 22.88 8.09
N VAL A 331 1.36 22.42 9.01
CA VAL A 331 1.21 20.99 9.29
C VAL A 331 0.30 20.37 8.24
N LEU A 332 0.86 19.50 7.40
CA LEU A 332 0.16 18.85 6.29
C LEU A 332 -0.44 17.50 6.69
N ALA A 333 0.13 16.83 7.68
CA ALA A 333 -0.39 15.59 8.23
C ALA A 333 -0.25 15.59 9.75
N ASP A 334 -1.26 15.08 10.44
CA ASP A 334 -1.22 14.78 11.86
C ASP A 334 -1.55 13.29 12.09
N GLY A 335 -1.72 12.84 13.34
CA GLY A 335 -2.03 11.44 13.64
C GLY A 335 -3.38 10.95 13.11
N SER A 336 -4.17 11.80 12.46
CA SER A 336 -5.57 11.56 12.11
C SER A 336 -5.91 11.83 10.64
N GLN A 337 -5.31 12.84 10.01
CA GLN A 337 -5.69 13.34 8.69
C GLN A 337 -4.49 13.90 7.91
N VAL A 338 -4.70 14.12 6.61
CA VAL A 338 -3.75 14.81 5.72
C VAL A 338 -4.50 15.90 4.96
N ASN A 339 -3.98 17.13 4.99
CA ASN A 339 -4.51 18.28 4.28
C ASN A 339 -3.38 19.13 3.69
N LEU A 340 -3.34 19.24 2.36
CA LEU A 340 -2.28 19.96 1.64
C LEU A 340 -2.33 21.48 1.85
N SER A 341 -3.49 22.01 2.25
CA SER A 341 -3.67 23.42 2.61
C SER A 341 -3.35 23.69 4.08
N GLY A 342 -2.98 22.65 4.83
CA GLY A 342 -2.68 22.72 6.26
C GLY A 342 -3.84 22.33 7.16
N ILE A 343 -3.49 21.89 8.36
CA ILE A 343 -4.42 21.48 9.41
C ILE A 343 -4.45 22.58 10.49
N SER A 344 -5.62 23.12 10.76
CA SER A 344 -5.84 24.14 11.79
C SER A 344 -6.03 23.55 13.18
N GLU A 345 -6.75 22.42 13.27
CA GLU A 345 -7.04 21.71 14.51
C GLU A 345 -6.25 20.41 14.54
N LEU A 346 -5.11 20.44 15.24
CA LEU A 346 -4.17 19.34 15.29
C LEU A 346 -4.61 18.25 16.28
N SER A 347 -4.46 16.99 15.87
CA SER A 347 -4.63 15.82 16.73
C SER A 347 -3.30 15.08 16.93
N GLY A 348 -2.88 14.94 18.19
CA GLY A 348 -1.65 14.23 18.56
C GLY A 348 -0.34 14.96 18.24
N VAL A 349 -0.42 16.20 17.76
CA VAL A 349 0.71 17.05 17.38
C VAL A 349 0.58 18.37 18.10
N THR A 350 1.62 18.78 18.83
CA THR A 350 1.69 20.10 19.48
C THR A 350 3.04 20.74 19.17
N ILE A 351 3.05 22.01 18.78
CA ILE A 351 4.27 22.78 18.54
C ILE A 351 4.22 24.03 19.41
N ASN A 352 5.06 24.07 20.45
CA ASN A 352 5.15 25.20 21.39
C ASN A 352 6.62 25.58 21.59
N ASN A 353 6.97 26.87 21.47
CA ASN A 353 8.34 27.37 21.67
C ASN A 353 9.41 26.57 20.91
N HIS A 354 9.14 26.27 19.63
CA HIS A 354 9.98 25.43 18.76
C HIS A 354 10.13 23.95 19.19
N ILE A 355 9.40 23.48 20.19
CA ILE A 355 9.36 22.06 20.57
C ILE A 355 8.15 21.40 19.92
N LEU A 356 8.42 20.44 19.03
CA LEU A 356 7.43 19.51 18.51
C LEU A 356 7.23 18.39 19.52
N THR A 357 6.00 18.23 20.03
CA THR A 357 5.58 17.08 20.82
C THR A 357 4.65 16.22 19.97
N LEU A 358 4.99 14.93 19.84
CA LEU A 358 4.14 13.91 19.24
C LEU A 358 3.60 13.00 20.34
N ASP A 359 2.29 12.81 20.36
CA ASP A 359 1.63 11.81 21.19
C ASP A 359 2.10 10.39 20.82
N PRO A 360 1.88 9.38 21.69
CA PRO A 360 2.14 7.99 21.35
C PRO A 360 1.52 7.61 20.01
N LEU A 361 2.25 6.84 19.20
CA LEU A 361 1.77 6.30 17.92
C LEU A 361 1.25 7.37 16.95
N THR A 362 2.00 8.47 16.83
CA THR A 362 1.64 9.62 16.00
C THR A 362 2.77 10.00 15.06
N ALA A 363 2.43 10.41 13.84
CA ALA A 363 3.37 10.99 12.88
C ALA A 363 2.84 12.34 12.39
N THR A 364 3.76 13.17 11.92
CA THR A 364 3.41 14.47 11.32
C THR A 364 4.30 14.78 10.12
N ILE A 365 3.74 15.55 9.19
CA ILE A 365 4.48 16.14 8.08
C ILE A 365 4.27 17.64 8.13
N ILE A 366 5.37 18.39 8.20
CA ILE A 366 5.37 19.85 8.32
C ILE A 366 6.08 20.41 7.09
N ARG A 367 5.42 21.30 6.34
CA ARG A 367 6.06 22.08 5.28
C ARG A 367 6.53 23.41 5.87
N LEU A 368 7.81 23.74 5.67
CA LEU A 368 8.36 25.05 5.96
C LEU A 368 8.43 25.85 4.67
N THR A 369 7.95 27.09 4.72
CA THR A 369 8.00 28.02 3.58
C THR A 369 8.75 29.29 3.96
N ASN A 370 9.45 29.87 2.99
CA ASN A 370 10.00 31.22 3.14
C ASN A 370 8.80 32.18 3.25
N ALA A 371 8.79 33.05 4.27
CA ALA A 371 7.68 33.94 4.60
C ALA A 371 7.34 35.01 3.52
N GLN A 372 7.83 34.88 2.29
CA GLN A 372 7.69 35.83 1.19
C GLN A 372 7.02 35.27 -0.08
N THR A 373 6.54 34.03 -0.09
CA THR A 373 5.77 33.53 -1.24
C THR A 373 4.27 33.62 -0.91
N PRO A 374 3.51 34.57 -1.48
CA PRO A 374 2.06 34.50 -1.42
C PRO A 374 1.63 33.18 -2.05
N THR A 375 0.74 32.47 -1.37
CA THR A 375 0.08 31.28 -1.90
C THR A 375 -0.68 31.68 -3.16
N ALA A 376 -0.04 31.59 -4.33
CA ALA A 376 -0.77 31.53 -5.58
C ALA A 376 -1.64 30.28 -5.49
N ALA A 377 -2.95 30.47 -5.68
CA ALA A 377 -3.93 29.40 -5.63
C ALA A 377 -3.40 28.21 -6.43
N VAL A 378 -3.31 27.06 -5.77
CA VAL A 378 -3.09 25.79 -6.45
C VAL A 378 -4.25 25.64 -7.43
N ASP A 379 -3.96 25.73 -8.73
CA ASP A 379 -4.95 25.49 -9.76
C ASP A 379 -5.58 24.12 -9.51
N GLN A 380 -6.88 24.14 -9.28
CA GLN A 380 -7.73 22.96 -9.29
C GLN A 380 -7.50 22.23 -10.63
N PRO A 381 -7.26 20.91 -10.64
CA PRO A 381 -7.27 20.18 -11.89
C PRO A 381 -8.68 20.30 -12.47
N SER A 382 -8.81 21.00 -13.59
CA SER A 382 -10.06 21.11 -14.32
C SER A 382 -10.52 19.71 -14.71
N GLU A 383 -11.62 19.25 -14.10
CA GLU A 383 -12.39 18.12 -14.62
C GLU A 383 -12.88 18.51 -16.02
N ARG A 384 -12.20 18.02 -17.06
CA ARG A 384 -12.79 17.97 -18.39
C ARG A 384 -13.90 16.91 -18.37
N ASN A 385 -15.10 17.33 -18.02
CA ASN A 385 -16.32 16.66 -18.44
C ASN A 385 -16.45 16.83 -19.96
N GLY A 386 -15.89 15.88 -20.70
CA GLY A 386 -16.16 15.71 -22.12
C GLY A 386 -17.53 15.08 -22.30
N SER A 387 -18.60 15.87 -22.27
CA SER A 387 -19.88 15.46 -22.84
C SER A 387 -19.77 15.53 -24.37
N PHE A 388 -19.77 14.38 -25.02
CA PHE A 388 -20.09 14.27 -26.44
C PHE A 388 -21.56 14.62 -26.65
N ALA A 389 -21.84 15.67 -27.43
CA ALA A 389 -23.06 15.77 -28.23
C ALA A 389 -22.86 16.76 -29.40
N ASP A 390 -22.81 16.14 -30.58
CA ASP A 390 -23.14 16.54 -31.95
C ASP A 390 -23.42 17.99 -32.35
N ARG A 391 -22.91 18.30 -33.55
CA ARG A 391 -23.30 19.41 -34.41
C ARG A 391 -24.50 19.05 -35.29
N ASP A 392 -25.38 20.04 -35.38
CA ASP A 392 -26.26 20.43 -36.50
C ASP A 392 -27.39 19.48 -36.94
N THR A 393 -28.64 19.87 -36.67
CA THR A 393 -29.56 20.42 -37.70
C THR A 393 -30.90 20.95 -37.13
N GLU A 394 -31.22 22.19 -37.51
CA GLU A 394 -32.53 22.78 -37.87
C GLU A 394 -33.86 22.16 -37.39
N LEU A 395 -34.67 22.93 -36.62
CA LEU A 395 -35.93 23.58 -37.06
C LEU A 395 -36.94 23.86 -35.92
N THR A 396 -37.45 25.11 -35.95
CA THR A 396 -38.78 25.62 -35.52
C THR A 396 -39.20 25.72 -34.04
N LYS A 397 -39.32 26.99 -33.61
CA LYS A 397 -40.47 27.68 -32.95
C LYS A 397 -41.33 26.84 -31.97
N THR A 398 -41.65 27.25 -30.74
CA THR A 398 -42.22 28.56 -30.32
C THR A 398 -42.42 28.55 -28.78
N THR A 399 -42.30 29.73 -28.11
CA THR A 399 -43.13 30.19 -26.95
C THR A 399 -42.94 29.50 -25.57
N VAL A 400 -42.85 30.09 -24.37
CA VAL A 400 -42.62 31.42 -23.75
C VAL A 400 -42.67 31.23 -22.20
N LYS A 401 -41.99 32.12 -21.46
CA LYS A 401 -42.15 32.54 -20.03
C LYS A 401 -41.62 31.68 -18.85
N THR A 402 -40.56 32.22 -18.22
CA THR A 402 -40.43 32.71 -16.80
C THR A 402 -41.51 32.29 -15.79
N SER A 403 -41.28 32.01 -14.50
CA SER A 403 -40.30 32.50 -13.51
C SER A 403 -40.31 31.65 -12.21
N SER A 404 -39.32 31.94 -11.34
CA SER A 404 -39.36 31.99 -9.85
C SER A 404 -39.41 30.72 -8.97
N GLN A 405 -38.30 30.50 -8.24
CA GLN A 405 -38.16 30.34 -6.77
C GLN A 405 -39.14 29.43 -5.98
N GLU A 406 -38.64 28.36 -5.34
CA GLU A 406 -38.40 28.24 -3.88
C GLU A 406 -38.10 26.79 -3.42
N TYR A 407 -37.00 26.66 -2.66
CA TYR A 407 -36.76 25.91 -1.41
C TYR A 407 -37.52 24.63 -0.95
N LEU A 408 -36.68 23.71 -0.41
CA LEU A 408 -36.85 22.72 0.68
C LEU A 408 -37.20 21.24 0.38
N VAL A 409 -36.21 20.38 0.73
CA VAL A 409 -36.25 19.18 1.62
C VAL A 409 -37.41 18.19 1.50
N GLY A 410 -37.06 16.92 1.31
CA GLY A 410 -37.92 15.78 1.67
C GLY A 410 -37.24 14.44 1.47
N ASP A 411 -36.96 13.75 2.59
CA ASP A 411 -36.64 12.33 2.65
C ASP A 411 -37.73 11.48 1.98
N ALA A 412 -37.37 10.33 1.41
CA ALA A 412 -38.33 9.30 1.03
C ALA A 412 -37.86 7.91 1.44
N GLU A 413 -38.63 7.34 2.35
CA GLU A 413 -38.58 5.97 2.85
C GLU A 413 -38.72 4.90 1.77
N LEU A 414 -38.10 3.76 2.09
CA LEU A 414 -38.31 2.44 1.50
C LEU A 414 -39.75 1.97 1.71
N VAL A 415 -40.43 1.58 0.63
CA VAL A 415 -41.64 0.74 0.71
C VAL A 415 -41.40 -0.56 -0.03
N ASN A 416 -41.52 -1.63 0.75
CA ASN A 416 -41.50 -3.03 0.37
C ASN A 416 -42.92 -3.44 -0.06
N HIS A 417 -43.08 -4.10 -1.20
CA HIS A 417 -44.30 -4.86 -1.49
C HIS A 417 -43.97 -6.14 -2.26
N GLY A 418 -44.32 -7.27 -1.65
CA GLY A 418 -44.31 -8.60 -2.25
C GLY A 418 -45.71 -9.11 -2.62
N ASN A 419 -45.69 -10.01 -3.61
CA ASN A 419 -46.63 -11.08 -4.00
C ASN A 419 -47.97 -10.77 -4.69
N GLY A 420 -48.15 -11.38 -5.86
CA GLY A 420 -49.40 -12.11 -6.18
C GLY A 420 -49.98 -11.99 -7.60
N GLN A 421 -49.51 -12.83 -8.52
CA GLN A 421 -50.19 -13.44 -9.69
C GLN A 421 -51.33 -12.71 -10.44
N ALA A 422 -51.09 -12.41 -11.72
CA ALA A 422 -52.08 -12.61 -12.80
C ALA A 422 -51.36 -12.93 -14.12
N LYS A 423 -51.75 -14.04 -14.76
CA LYS A 423 -51.33 -14.45 -16.11
C LYS A 423 -52.06 -13.62 -17.17
N THR A 424 -51.34 -13.13 -18.17
CA THR A 424 -51.87 -12.94 -19.52
C THR A 424 -50.70 -12.93 -20.51
N GLU A 425 -50.71 -13.86 -21.45
CA GLU A 425 -49.79 -13.96 -22.58
C GLU A 425 -50.15 -12.89 -23.63
N ALA A 426 -49.16 -12.11 -24.07
CA ALA A 426 -48.87 -11.73 -25.47
C ALA A 426 -48.14 -10.39 -25.54
N SER A 427 -46.80 -10.43 -25.64
CA SER A 427 -46.03 -9.72 -26.68
C SER A 427 -44.53 -9.91 -26.42
N ARG A 428 -43.81 -10.27 -27.48
CA ARG A 428 -42.37 -10.59 -27.53
C ARG A 428 -41.52 -9.32 -27.71
N GLN A 429 -40.23 -9.47 -27.42
CA GLN A 429 -39.06 -8.61 -27.71
C GLN A 429 -38.80 -7.51 -26.66
N THR A 430 -37.67 -7.39 -25.97
CA THR A 430 -36.34 -8.04 -26.01
C THR A 430 -35.64 -7.77 -24.67
N ASP A 431 -35.35 -8.80 -23.87
CA ASP A 431 -34.43 -8.72 -22.73
C ASP A 431 -33.01 -9.09 -23.20
N LYS A 432 -32.07 -8.15 -23.05
CA LYS A 432 -30.63 -8.45 -23.14
C LYS A 432 -30.17 -9.04 -21.81
N GLN A 433 -30.08 -10.36 -21.77
CA GLN A 433 -29.48 -11.10 -20.66
C GLN A 433 -27.94 -10.96 -20.73
N LEU A 434 -27.32 -10.59 -19.61
CA LEU A 434 -25.85 -10.56 -19.45
C LEU A 434 -25.27 -11.99 -19.63
N PRO A 435 -24.10 -12.16 -20.25
CA PRO A 435 -23.54 -13.48 -20.51
C PRO A 435 -23.09 -14.18 -19.22
N SER A 436 -23.56 -15.42 -19.04
CA SER A 436 -23.07 -16.38 -18.06
C SER A 436 -21.68 -16.87 -18.48
N THR A 437 -20.64 -16.50 -17.71
CA THR A 437 -19.30 -17.07 -17.84
C THR A 437 -19.08 -18.07 -16.71
N GLY A 438 -19.48 -19.32 -16.96
CA GLY A 438 -19.24 -20.45 -16.08
C GLY A 438 -19.41 -21.75 -16.86
N GLU A 439 -18.30 -22.49 -16.97
CA GLU A 439 -18.19 -23.89 -17.41
C GLU A 439 -18.72 -24.27 -18.81
N LYS A 440 -17.83 -24.20 -19.81
CA LYS A 440 -17.85 -25.14 -20.93
C LYS A 440 -16.51 -25.84 -21.03
N THR A 441 -16.45 -27.07 -20.51
CA THR A 441 -15.35 -28.00 -20.76
C THR A 441 -15.31 -28.33 -22.25
N ASN A 442 -14.36 -27.75 -22.97
CA ASN A 442 -14.20 -28.01 -24.39
C ASN A 442 -13.48 -29.35 -24.59
N ARG A 443 -14.24 -30.41 -24.90
CA ARG A 443 -13.71 -31.77 -25.16
C ARG A 443 -12.65 -31.83 -26.26
N GLY A 444 -12.57 -30.81 -27.13
CA GLY A 444 -11.52 -30.70 -28.15
C GLY A 444 -10.13 -30.35 -27.60
N LEU A 445 -10.04 -29.55 -26.54
CA LEU A 445 -8.74 -29.20 -25.92
C LEU A 445 -8.16 -30.39 -25.13
N PHE A 446 -9.02 -31.23 -24.55
CA PHE A 446 -8.60 -32.41 -23.80
C PHE A 446 -7.99 -33.49 -24.72
N LEU A 447 -8.49 -33.63 -25.96
CA LEU A 447 -7.94 -34.55 -26.94
C LEU A 447 -6.58 -34.08 -27.51
N ALA A 448 -6.37 -32.77 -27.65
CA ALA A 448 -5.10 -32.21 -28.11
C ALA A 448 -3.97 -32.36 -27.06
N GLY A 449 -4.30 -32.31 -25.77
CA GLY A 449 -3.37 -32.58 -24.67
C GLY A 449 -2.94 -34.05 -24.57
N LEU A 450 -3.82 -34.99 -24.91
CA LEU A 450 -3.48 -36.42 -24.86
C LEU A 450 -2.57 -36.88 -26.01
N LEU A 451 -2.69 -36.26 -27.20
CA LEU A 451 -1.85 -36.56 -28.36
C LEU A 451 -0.41 -36.01 -28.22
N SER A 452 -0.21 -34.95 -27.45
CA SER A 452 1.12 -34.37 -27.16
C SER A 452 1.90 -35.16 -26.11
N ILE A 453 1.22 -35.88 -25.21
CA ILE A 453 1.88 -36.77 -24.23
C ILE A 453 2.34 -38.09 -24.89
N LEU A 454 1.63 -38.56 -25.93
CA LEU A 454 2.00 -39.77 -26.67
C LEU A 454 3.21 -39.56 -27.61
N SER A 455 3.44 -38.35 -28.11
CA SER A 455 4.60 -38.05 -28.96
C SER A 455 5.91 -37.94 -28.16
N LEU A 456 5.88 -37.48 -26.90
CA LEU A 456 7.07 -37.50 -26.02
C LEU A 456 7.45 -38.92 -25.56
N GLY A 457 6.47 -39.82 -25.39
CA GLY A 457 6.72 -41.23 -25.03
C GLY A 457 7.47 -42.02 -26.10
N PHE A 458 7.31 -41.65 -27.38
CA PHE A 458 7.98 -42.33 -28.50
C PHE A 458 9.41 -41.85 -28.75
N LEU A 459 9.76 -40.60 -28.39
CA LEU A 459 11.14 -40.12 -28.50
C LEU A 459 12.06 -40.66 -27.40
N ARG A 460 11.55 -40.99 -26.21
CA ARG A 460 12.35 -41.57 -25.11
C ARG A 460 12.77 -43.02 -25.37
N LYS A 461 12.07 -43.76 -26.23
CA LYS A 461 12.35 -45.18 -26.53
C LYS A 461 13.43 -45.41 -27.61
N ARG A 462 13.94 -44.35 -28.25
CA ARG A 462 14.97 -44.44 -29.30
C ARG A 462 16.41 -44.12 -28.83
N ARG A 463 16.62 -43.84 -27.54
CA ARG A 463 17.96 -43.64 -26.95
C ARG A 463 18.47 -44.81 -26.08
N MET A 464 17.77 -45.95 -26.08
CA MET A 464 18.28 -47.20 -25.52
C MET A 464 18.17 -48.31 -26.57
N LYS A 465 19.19 -48.40 -27.42
CA LYS A 465 19.66 -49.65 -28.02
C LYS A 465 21.06 -49.44 -28.58
#